data_AF-A0A382RCF1-F1
#
_entry.id   AF-A0A382RCF1-F1
#
_cell.length_a   1.000
_cell.length_b   1.000
_cell.length_c   1.000
_cell.angle_alpha   90.00
_cell.angle_beta   90.00
_cell.angle_gamma   90.00
#
_symmetry.space_group_name_H-M   'P 1'
#
loop_
_entity.id
_entity.type
_entity.pdbx_description
1 polymer ?
#
loop_
_entity_poly.entity_id
_entity_poly.type
_entity_poly.pdbx_seq_one_letter_code
_entity_poly.pdbx_strand_id
1 'polypeptide(L)'
;MLPGPTYIKGCPKCSCRIAEESLLSGNNFGEVVWSDGMNDAPMLPNLPQLVLCPDCSTFLRLADLDQVDSPKGFGRLEGAKRPIIPTFSDYVDYLSSNKLKPERERHARILAWWAGNHPRRRGGPKKHRPSLTEEEIWNLECLDQMLDPSVENERIMKAEIQRELSNFDVALSLLSQSSRTRTEQVIEELCNKCDPFVVDLTSYQTTLEKQKHAIVIQEMRERLEQK
;
A
#
# COMPACT_ATOMS: atom_id res chain seq x y z
N MET A 1 4.03 -19.67 -6.45
CA MET A 1 3.63 -19.58 -5.04
C MET A 1 3.26 -20.97 -4.56
N LEU A 2 3.78 -21.37 -3.40
CA LEU A 2 3.36 -22.58 -2.69
C LEU A 2 2.59 -22.14 -1.44
N PRO A 3 1.26 -22.33 -1.40
CA PRO A 3 0.46 -22.11 -0.20
C PRO A 3 1.01 -22.93 0.97
N GLY A 4 0.87 -22.40 2.18
CA GLY A 4 1.16 -23.12 3.40
C GLY A 4 -0.08 -23.74 4.04
N PRO A 5 0.07 -24.30 5.26
CA PRO A 5 -1.07 -24.81 6.01
C PRO A 5 -2.06 -23.67 6.33
N THR A 6 -3.35 -23.98 6.26
CA THR A 6 -4.38 -23.06 6.75
C THR A 6 -4.50 -23.22 8.26
N TYR A 7 -4.44 -22.13 9.02
CA TYR A 7 -4.72 -22.15 10.45
C TYR A 7 -6.16 -21.75 10.70
N ILE A 8 -6.83 -22.41 11.65
CA ILE A 8 -8.18 -22.01 12.08
C ILE A 8 -8.05 -21.24 13.38
N LYS A 9 -8.46 -19.98 13.34
CA LYS A 9 -8.44 -19.05 14.46
C LYS A 9 -9.84 -18.84 15.01
N GLY A 10 -9.96 -18.69 16.33
CA GLY A 10 -11.23 -18.38 16.98
C GLY A 10 -11.46 -16.88 17.12
N CYS A 11 -12.64 -16.39 16.75
CA CYS A 11 -13.04 -15.03 17.13
C CYS A 11 -13.35 -14.99 18.64
N PRO A 12 -12.73 -14.10 19.43
CA PRO A 12 -12.95 -14.05 20.87
C PRO A 12 -14.34 -13.55 21.27
N LYS A 13 -15.07 -12.89 20.36
CA LYS A 13 -16.39 -12.31 20.64
C LYS A 13 -17.56 -13.26 20.35
N CYS A 14 -17.49 -13.99 19.24
CA CYS A 14 -18.58 -14.85 18.78
C CYS A 14 -18.17 -16.31 18.53
N SER A 15 -16.91 -16.67 18.79
CA SER A 15 -16.36 -18.01 18.57
C SER A 15 -16.40 -18.50 17.13
N CYS A 16 -16.64 -17.60 16.17
CA CYS A 16 -16.56 -17.89 14.74
C CYS A 16 -15.18 -18.45 14.38
N ARG A 17 -15.15 -19.50 13.56
CA ARG A 17 -13.93 -20.13 13.05
C ARG A 17 -13.46 -19.40 11.80
N ILE A 18 -12.31 -18.75 11.89
CA ILE A 18 -11.72 -17.93 10.82
C ILE A 18 -10.53 -18.68 10.22
N ALA A 19 -10.51 -18.81 8.90
CA ALA A 19 -9.39 -19.39 8.17
C ALA A 19 -8.30 -18.34 7.94
N GLU A 20 -7.13 -18.56 8.51
CA GLU A 20 -5.90 -17.82 8.22
C GLU A 20 -5.08 -18.64 7.21
N GLU A 21 -4.96 -18.12 5.99
CA GLU A 21 -4.11 -18.71 4.96
C GLU A 21 -2.65 -18.32 5.25
N SER A 22 -1.71 -19.24 4.97
CA SER A 22 -0.27 -18.97 5.10
C SER A 22 0.47 -19.29 3.80
N LEU A 23 1.75 -18.93 3.73
CA LEU A 23 2.61 -19.18 2.58
C LEU A 23 3.83 -20.00 3.02
N LEU A 24 4.10 -21.11 2.32
CA LEU A 24 5.35 -21.85 2.49
C LEU A 24 6.47 -21.27 1.64
N SER A 25 6.14 -20.80 0.43
CA SER A 25 7.10 -20.20 -0.48
C SER A 25 6.41 -19.27 -1.46
N GLY A 26 7.06 -18.16 -1.79
CA GLY A 26 6.62 -17.22 -2.80
C GLY A 26 7.80 -16.53 -3.46
N ASN A 27 7.53 -15.84 -4.55
CA ASN A 27 8.50 -14.97 -5.21
C ASN A 27 7.78 -13.69 -5.67
N ASN A 28 8.54 -12.68 -6.07
CA ASN A 28 7.99 -11.40 -6.51
C ASN A 28 7.72 -11.36 -8.03
N PHE A 29 7.52 -12.50 -8.68
CA PHE A 29 7.22 -12.51 -10.10
C PHE A 29 5.86 -11.86 -10.37
N GLY A 30 5.85 -10.84 -11.24
CA GLY A 30 4.64 -10.04 -11.53
C GLY A 30 4.32 -8.98 -10.48
N GLU A 31 5.28 -8.66 -9.61
CA GLU A 31 5.15 -7.63 -8.57
C GLU A 31 4.93 -6.23 -9.13
N VAL A 32 3.93 -5.54 -8.58
CA VAL A 32 3.68 -4.13 -8.77
C VAL A 32 3.99 -3.41 -7.47
N VAL A 33 5.01 -2.55 -7.49
CA VAL A 33 5.36 -1.70 -6.37
C VAL A 33 4.70 -0.34 -6.56
N TRP A 34 3.92 0.10 -5.58
CA TRP A 34 3.24 1.39 -5.60
C TRP A 34 4.05 2.46 -4.86
N SER A 35 3.87 3.72 -5.26
CA SER A 35 4.59 4.86 -4.66
C SER A 35 4.30 5.07 -3.17
N ASP A 36 3.12 4.62 -2.69
CA ASP A 36 2.71 4.62 -1.28
C ASP A 36 3.29 3.44 -0.46
N GLY A 37 4.24 2.71 -1.03
CA GLY A 37 4.89 1.57 -0.38
C GLY A 37 4.04 0.29 -0.36
N MET A 38 2.82 0.31 -0.92
CA MET A 38 2.05 -0.92 -1.11
C MET A 38 2.71 -1.79 -2.18
N ASN A 39 2.68 -3.09 -1.96
CA ASN A 39 3.22 -4.08 -2.88
C ASN A 39 2.12 -5.09 -3.23
N ASP A 40 1.80 -5.19 -4.53
CA ASP A 40 0.90 -6.20 -5.08
C ASP A 40 1.76 -7.27 -5.80
N ALA A 41 2.12 -8.32 -5.06
CA ALA A 41 2.88 -9.46 -5.57
C ALA A 41 1.97 -10.70 -5.62
N PRO A 42 1.44 -11.09 -6.79
CA PRO A 42 0.51 -12.21 -6.92
C PRO A 42 1.08 -13.55 -6.43
N MET A 43 2.41 -13.69 -6.47
CA MET A 43 3.14 -14.90 -6.10
C MET A 43 3.75 -14.85 -4.69
N LEU A 44 3.62 -13.72 -4.00
CA LEU A 44 4.00 -13.49 -2.60
C LEU A 44 3.02 -12.47 -1.99
N PRO A 45 1.72 -12.81 -1.85
CA PRO A 45 0.72 -11.85 -1.47
C PRO A 45 0.91 -11.38 -0.02
N ASN A 46 0.66 -10.10 0.22
CA ASN A 46 0.57 -9.54 1.56
C ASN A 46 -0.64 -10.13 2.28
N LEU A 47 -0.38 -11.09 3.18
CA LEU A 47 -1.44 -11.71 3.97
C LEU A 47 -2.04 -10.69 4.94
N PRO A 48 -3.38 -10.58 5.01
CA PRO A 48 -4.03 -9.53 5.78
C PRO A 48 -3.82 -9.73 7.28
N GLN A 49 -3.22 -8.75 7.95
CA GLN A 49 -2.95 -8.84 9.39
C GLN A 49 -4.11 -8.33 10.25
N LEU A 50 -4.81 -7.29 9.77
CA LEU A 50 -6.03 -6.75 10.36
C LEU A 50 -7.22 -7.09 9.47
N VAL A 51 -8.25 -7.67 10.07
CA VAL A 51 -9.42 -8.18 9.37
C VAL A 51 -10.70 -7.99 10.17
N LEU A 52 -11.84 -8.12 9.51
CA LEU A 52 -13.14 -8.17 10.16
C LEU A 52 -13.61 -9.62 10.31
N CYS A 53 -14.18 -9.93 11.47
CA CYS A 53 -14.88 -11.20 11.68
C CYS A 53 -16.09 -11.29 10.73
N PRO A 54 -16.25 -12.39 9.98
CA PRO A 54 -17.37 -12.52 9.04
C PRO A 54 -18.75 -12.62 9.71
N ASP A 55 -18.81 -12.94 11.00
CA ASP A 55 -20.09 -13.16 11.71
C ASP A 55 -20.52 -11.99 12.60
N CYS A 56 -19.56 -11.23 13.15
CA CYS A 56 -19.87 -10.16 14.09
C CYS A 56 -19.18 -8.83 13.75
N SER A 57 -18.51 -8.74 12.59
CA SER A 57 -17.81 -7.56 12.08
C SER A 57 -16.87 -6.89 13.08
N THR A 58 -16.34 -7.66 14.03
CA THR A 58 -15.36 -7.13 14.98
C THR A 58 -13.99 -7.10 14.32
N PHE A 59 -13.24 -6.02 14.51
CA PHE A 59 -11.84 -5.92 14.09
C PHE A 59 -10.98 -6.91 14.86
N LEU A 60 -10.23 -7.72 14.14
CA LEU A 60 -9.37 -8.76 14.66
C LEU A 60 -7.98 -8.60 14.05
N ARG A 61 -6.97 -8.81 14.88
CA ARG A 61 -5.60 -9.05 14.42
C ARG A 61 -5.36 -10.55 14.41
N LEU A 62 -5.13 -11.14 13.24
CA LEU A 62 -5.01 -12.60 13.12
C LEU A 62 -3.87 -13.17 13.99
N ALA A 63 -2.75 -12.45 14.07
CA ALA A 63 -1.61 -12.84 14.91
C ALA A 63 -1.92 -12.88 16.42
N ASP A 64 -2.92 -12.13 16.89
CA ASP A 64 -3.33 -12.09 18.29
C ASP A 64 -4.38 -13.19 18.61
N LEU A 65 -4.85 -13.95 17.63
CA LEU A 65 -5.89 -14.97 17.81
C LEU A 65 -5.31 -16.36 18.13
N ASP A 66 -5.97 -17.04 19.06
CA ASP A 66 -5.68 -18.43 19.37
C ASP A 66 -6.03 -19.34 18.18
N GLN A 67 -5.12 -20.26 17.88
CA GLN A 67 -5.37 -21.34 16.95
C GLN A 67 -6.22 -22.40 17.64
N VAL A 68 -7.40 -22.64 17.08
CA VAL A 68 -8.34 -23.66 17.57
C VAL A 68 -8.23 -24.97 16.80
N ASP A 69 -7.72 -24.93 15.57
CA ASP A 69 -7.58 -26.11 14.73
C ASP A 69 -6.58 -25.87 13.57
N SER A 70 -6.17 -26.94 12.91
CA SER A 70 -5.41 -26.92 11.66
C SER A 70 -5.77 -28.15 10.82
N PRO A 71 -6.24 -28.00 9.56
CA PRO A 71 -6.52 -29.14 8.70
C PRO A 71 -5.24 -29.96 8.47
N LYS A 72 -5.37 -31.28 8.42
CA LYS A 72 -4.30 -32.17 7.98
C LYS A 72 -4.17 -32.09 6.46
N GLY A 73 -3.25 -31.27 5.97
CA GLY A 73 -2.92 -31.13 4.53
C GLY A 73 -3.41 -29.82 3.89
N PHE A 74 -3.35 -29.77 2.56
CA PHE A 74 -3.82 -28.61 1.78
C PHE A 74 -5.34 -28.64 1.68
N GLY A 75 -6.01 -27.71 2.34
CA GLY A 75 -7.46 -27.63 2.29
C GLY A 75 -8.05 -26.62 3.26
N ARG A 76 -9.35 -26.41 3.12
CA ARG A 76 -10.14 -25.58 4.01
C ARG A 76 -10.99 -26.49 4.89
N LEU A 77 -10.96 -26.28 6.20
CA LEU A 77 -11.78 -27.05 7.12
C LEU A 77 -13.26 -26.66 6.94
N GLU A 78 -14.16 -27.63 6.90
CA GLU A 78 -15.60 -27.36 6.83
C GLU A 78 -16.03 -26.46 8.01
N GLY A 79 -16.80 -25.41 7.72
CA GLY A 79 -17.27 -24.44 8.71
C GLY A 79 -16.30 -23.29 9.02
N ALA A 80 -15.06 -23.28 8.50
CA ALA A 80 -14.16 -22.14 8.64
C ALA A 80 -14.42 -21.07 7.55
N LYS A 81 -14.67 -19.84 7.98
CA LYS A 81 -15.00 -18.70 7.10
C LYS A 81 -13.77 -17.87 6.77
N ARG A 82 -13.80 -17.14 5.64
CA ARG A 82 -12.71 -16.23 5.26
C ARG A 82 -12.91 -14.95 6.06
N PRO A 83 -11.85 -14.36 6.61
CA PRO A 83 -11.96 -13.03 7.17
C PRO A 83 -12.38 -12.04 6.08
N ILE A 84 -13.10 -11.00 6.49
CA ILE A 84 -13.44 -9.88 5.59
C ILE A 84 -12.26 -8.91 5.59
N ILE A 85 -11.84 -8.48 4.40
CA ILE A 85 -10.82 -7.44 4.24
C ILE A 85 -11.47 -6.09 4.54
N PRO A 86 -10.95 -5.31 5.50
CA PRO A 86 -11.54 -4.02 5.85
C PRO A 86 -11.41 -3.02 4.70
N THR A 87 -12.45 -2.21 4.52
CA THR A 87 -12.47 -1.04 3.64
C THR A 87 -11.79 0.16 4.33
N PHE A 88 -11.60 1.25 3.61
CA PHE A 88 -11.13 2.51 4.20
C PHE A 88 -12.03 2.97 5.37
N SER A 89 -13.36 2.96 5.17
CA SER A 89 -14.34 3.35 6.20
C SER A 89 -14.21 2.49 7.47
N ASP A 90 -14.01 1.17 7.31
CA ASP A 90 -13.83 0.27 8.45
C ASP A 90 -12.60 0.67 9.28
N TYR A 91 -11.50 1.06 8.63
CA TYR A 91 -10.31 1.55 9.35
C TYR A 91 -10.55 2.88 10.06
N VAL A 92 -11.28 3.81 9.45
CA VAL A 92 -11.63 5.10 10.08
C VAL A 92 -12.45 4.86 11.34
N ASP A 93 -13.47 4.00 11.27
CA ASP A 93 -14.27 3.62 12.44
C ASP A 93 -13.43 2.97 13.54
N TYR A 94 -12.51 2.07 13.13
CA TYR A 94 -11.60 1.40 14.06
C TYR A 94 -10.65 2.37 14.76
N LEU A 95 -10.04 3.29 14.02
CA LEU A 95 -9.13 4.32 14.54
C LEU A 95 -9.85 5.32 15.46
N SER A 96 -11.10 5.66 15.15
CA SER A 96 -11.89 6.62 15.93
C SER A 96 -12.45 6.02 17.22
N SER A 97 -12.79 4.72 17.20
CA SER A 97 -13.48 4.05 18.31
C SER A 97 -12.54 3.38 19.32
N ASN A 98 -11.25 3.25 19.01
CA ASN A 98 -10.31 2.49 19.83
C ASN A 98 -9.08 3.31 20.22
N LYS A 99 -8.70 3.25 21.51
CA LYS A 99 -7.43 3.80 21.98
C LYS A 99 -6.31 2.79 21.74
N LEU A 100 -5.63 2.91 20.60
CA LEU A 100 -4.56 2.00 20.21
C LEU A 100 -3.21 2.44 20.79
N LYS A 101 -2.27 1.49 20.89
CA LYS A 101 -0.85 1.82 21.12
C LYS A 101 -0.28 2.47 19.85
N PRO A 102 0.71 3.39 19.95
CA PRO A 102 1.24 4.11 18.78
C PRO A 102 1.62 3.22 17.60
N GLU A 103 2.33 2.12 17.83
CA GLU A 103 2.71 1.15 16.78
C GLU A 103 1.51 0.52 16.07
N ARG A 104 0.44 0.21 16.83
CA ARG A 104 -0.77 -0.41 16.29
C ARG A 104 -1.60 0.59 15.50
N GLU A 105 -1.66 1.83 15.97
CA GLU A 105 -2.31 2.93 15.28
C GLU A 105 -1.61 3.23 13.96
N ARG A 106 -0.28 3.41 13.98
CA ARG A 106 0.54 3.65 12.80
C ARG A 106 0.28 2.61 11.72
N HIS A 107 0.32 1.32 12.09
CA HIS A 107 0.03 0.24 11.16
C HIS A 107 -1.40 0.33 10.60
N ALA A 108 -2.42 0.53 11.45
CA ALA A 108 -3.79 0.69 10.98
C ALA A 108 -3.96 1.89 10.01
N ARG A 109 -3.26 3.01 10.26
CA ARG A 109 -3.25 4.18 9.35
C ARG A 109 -2.58 3.91 8.01
N ILE A 110 -1.52 3.10 7.98
CA ILE A 110 -0.89 2.64 6.73
C ILE A 110 -1.86 1.76 5.92
N LEU A 111 -2.54 0.82 6.58
CA LEU A 111 -3.53 -0.02 5.89
C LEU A 111 -4.74 0.80 5.41
N ALA A 112 -5.16 1.81 6.18
CA ALA A 112 -6.19 2.76 5.79
C ALA A 112 -5.75 3.56 4.55
N TRP A 113 -4.54 4.11 4.57
CA TRP A 113 -3.97 4.83 3.43
C TRP A 113 -3.97 3.95 2.18
N TRP A 114 -3.49 2.71 2.30
CA TRP A 114 -3.53 1.79 1.19
C TRP A 114 -4.94 1.53 0.70
N ALA A 115 -5.89 1.21 1.59
CA ALA A 115 -7.29 0.96 1.22
C ALA A 115 -7.93 2.15 0.52
N GLY A 116 -7.68 3.38 1.00
CA GLY A 116 -8.12 4.63 0.38
C GLY A 116 -7.57 4.80 -1.04
N ASN A 117 -6.34 4.36 -1.28
CA ASN A 117 -5.72 4.41 -2.60
C ASN A 117 -6.18 3.33 -3.60
N HIS A 118 -6.94 2.29 -3.20
CA HIS A 118 -7.41 1.24 -4.13
C HIS A 118 -8.11 1.80 -5.39
N PRO A 119 -9.05 2.78 -5.30
CA PRO A 119 -9.71 3.36 -6.47
C PRO A 119 -8.76 4.13 -7.40
N ARG A 120 -7.58 4.55 -6.92
CA ARG A 120 -6.58 5.33 -7.67
C ARG A 120 -5.54 4.46 -8.37
N ARG A 121 -5.41 3.18 -7.97
CA ARG A 121 -4.42 2.22 -8.50
C ARG A 121 -4.80 1.63 -9.86
N ARG A 122 -6.06 1.27 -10.11
CA ARG A 122 -6.45 0.52 -11.31
C ARG A 122 -7.15 1.38 -12.37
N GLY A 123 -6.67 1.26 -13.62
CA GLY A 123 -7.42 1.41 -14.88
C GLY A 123 -8.30 2.66 -15.05
N GLY A 124 -7.84 3.60 -15.88
CA GLY A 124 -8.65 4.73 -16.33
C GLY A 124 -7.78 5.97 -16.56
N PRO A 125 -8.19 6.91 -17.44
CA PRO A 125 -7.47 8.15 -17.59
C PRO A 125 -7.40 8.91 -16.25
N LYS A 126 -6.25 9.51 -15.92
CA LYS A 126 -6.00 10.21 -14.64
C LYS A 126 -7.13 11.17 -14.22
N LYS A 127 -7.79 11.80 -15.21
CA LYS A 127 -8.94 12.71 -15.02
C LYS A 127 -10.16 12.09 -14.31
N HIS A 128 -10.25 10.77 -14.23
CA HIS A 128 -11.33 10.05 -13.55
C HIS A 128 -10.93 9.50 -12.18
N ARG A 129 -9.69 9.73 -11.74
CA ARG A 129 -9.28 9.34 -10.39
C ARG A 129 -9.92 10.29 -9.39
N PRO A 130 -10.56 9.78 -8.33
CA PRO A 130 -11.16 10.63 -7.31
C PRO A 130 -10.06 11.35 -6.53
N SER A 131 -10.29 12.64 -6.22
CA SER A 131 -9.49 13.37 -5.22
C SER A 131 -9.61 12.72 -3.85
N LEU A 132 -8.72 13.06 -2.93
CA LEU A 132 -8.82 12.61 -1.54
C LEU A 132 -10.08 13.17 -0.87
N THR A 133 -10.74 12.35 -0.05
CA THR A 133 -11.81 12.79 0.86
C THR A 133 -11.22 13.46 2.10
N GLU A 134 -12.04 14.19 2.86
CA GLU A 134 -11.62 14.81 4.13
C GLU A 134 -11.10 13.79 5.15
N GLU A 135 -11.71 12.60 5.20
CA GLU A 135 -11.27 11.50 6.07
C GLU A 135 -9.93 10.91 5.62
N GLU A 136 -9.70 10.79 4.31
CA GLU A 136 -8.42 10.34 3.76
C GLU A 136 -7.31 11.35 4.07
N ILE A 137 -7.58 12.65 3.89
CA ILE A 137 -6.66 13.74 4.25
C ILE A 137 -6.33 13.67 5.75
N TRP A 138 -7.35 13.58 6.61
CA TRP A 138 -7.14 13.48 8.05
C TRP A 138 -6.29 12.25 8.44
N ASN A 139 -6.52 11.10 7.82
CA ASN A 139 -5.72 9.90 8.07
C ASN A 139 -4.25 10.13 7.69
N LEU A 140 -3.99 10.76 6.55
CA LEU A 140 -2.66 11.09 6.06
C LEU A 140 -1.94 12.09 6.95
N GLU A 141 -2.60 13.17 7.37
CA GLU A 141 -2.05 14.16 8.29
C GLU A 141 -1.68 13.54 9.64
N CYS A 142 -2.53 12.67 10.18
CA CYS A 142 -2.21 11.95 11.41
C CYS A 142 -1.02 11.00 11.21
N LEU A 143 -0.97 10.25 10.10
CA LEU A 143 0.14 9.35 9.81
C LEU A 143 1.45 10.13 9.63
N ASP A 144 1.42 11.26 8.93
CA ASP A 144 2.56 12.16 8.72
C ASP A 144 3.21 12.58 10.05
N GLN A 145 2.40 12.91 11.07
CA GLN A 145 2.88 13.29 12.39
C GLN A 145 3.54 12.14 13.18
N MET A 146 3.25 10.89 12.82
CA MET A 146 3.80 9.71 13.47
C MET A 146 5.14 9.25 12.89
N LEU A 147 5.55 9.79 11.74
CA LEU A 147 6.75 9.37 11.01
C LEU A 147 7.96 10.24 11.36
N ASP A 148 9.11 9.60 11.57
CA ASP A 148 10.39 10.26 11.84
C ASP A 148 11.17 10.51 10.53
N PRO A 149 11.36 11.77 10.09
CA PRO A 149 12.12 12.07 8.88
C PRO A 149 13.62 11.74 8.99
N SER A 150 14.15 11.42 10.18
CA SER A 150 15.52 10.96 10.35
C SER A 150 15.73 9.52 9.84
N VAL A 151 14.65 8.72 9.80
CA VAL A 151 14.65 7.35 9.31
C VAL A 151 14.34 7.35 7.81
N GLU A 152 15.21 6.77 6.98
CA GLU A 152 15.10 6.81 5.51
C GLU A 152 13.73 6.39 4.97
N ASN A 153 13.25 5.20 5.34
CA ASN A 153 11.95 4.71 4.86
C ASN A 153 10.79 5.60 5.31
N GLU A 154 10.84 6.12 6.54
CA GLU A 154 9.77 6.98 7.08
C GLU A 154 9.80 8.36 6.44
N ARG A 155 10.99 8.89 6.12
CA ARG A 155 11.15 10.12 5.33
C ARG A 155 10.56 9.99 3.93
N ILE A 156 10.80 8.86 3.25
CA ILE A 156 10.23 8.59 1.92
C ILE A 156 8.71 8.52 2.00
N MET A 157 8.16 7.80 3.00
CA MET A 157 6.72 7.76 3.23
C MET A 157 6.17 9.16 3.51
N LYS A 158 6.84 9.96 4.33
CA LYS A 158 6.45 11.33 4.64
C LYS A 158 6.42 12.21 3.38
N ALA A 159 7.44 12.11 2.54
CA ALA A 159 7.47 12.84 1.26
C ALA A 159 6.32 12.43 0.34
N GLU A 160 6.01 11.14 0.25
CA GLU A 160 4.89 10.64 -0.53
C GLU A 160 3.54 11.15 0.02
N ILE A 161 3.35 11.12 1.34
CA ILE A 161 2.14 11.66 1.99
C ILE A 161 1.98 13.15 1.65
N GLN A 162 3.05 13.94 1.78
CA GLN A 162 3.01 15.36 1.43
C GLN A 162 2.67 15.57 -0.05
N ARG A 163 3.18 14.72 -0.96
CA ARG A 163 2.83 14.75 -2.38
C ARG A 163 1.35 14.46 -2.62
N GLU A 164 0.78 13.43 -1.99
CA GLU A 164 -0.65 13.10 -2.13
C GLU A 164 -1.56 14.20 -1.56
N LEU A 165 -1.11 14.87 -0.49
CA LEU A 165 -1.74 16.08 0.07
C LEU A 165 -1.52 17.34 -0.78
N SER A 166 -0.84 17.22 -1.93
CA SER A 166 -0.50 18.34 -2.83
C SER A 166 0.47 19.38 -2.25
N ASN A 167 1.16 19.06 -1.15
CA ASN A 167 2.22 19.87 -0.55
C ASN A 167 3.59 19.58 -1.21
N PHE A 168 3.68 19.81 -2.51
CA PHE A 168 4.82 19.38 -3.34
C PHE A 168 6.17 19.97 -2.88
N ASP A 169 6.20 21.23 -2.44
CA ASP A 169 7.44 21.87 -1.96
C ASP A 169 7.98 21.18 -0.69
N VAL A 170 7.08 20.79 0.22
CA VAL A 170 7.45 20.05 1.44
C VAL A 170 7.96 18.67 1.08
N ALA A 171 7.29 17.96 0.17
CA ALA A 171 7.75 16.67 -0.34
C ALA A 171 9.17 16.77 -0.94
N LEU A 172 9.43 17.76 -1.81
CA LEU A 172 10.74 17.99 -2.40
C LEU A 172 11.82 18.30 -1.35
N SER A 173 11.48 19.07 -0.30
CA SER A 173 12.42 19.36 0.79
C SER A 173 12.86 18.10 1.54
N LEU A 174 11.95 17.14 1.75
CA LEU A 174 12.23 15.86 2.39
C LEU A 174 13.12 14.95 1.52
N LEU A 175 13.10 15.12 0.21
CA LEU A 175 13.86 14.33 -0.77
C LEU A 175 15.22 14.94 -1.15
N SER A 176 15.59 16.08 -0.55
CA SER A 176 16.78 16.89 -0.92
C SER A 176 18.16 16.26 -0.62
N GLN A 177 18.23 14.96 -0.37
CA GLN A 177 19.46 14.24 -0.04
C GLN A 177 20.36 14.02 -1.27
N SER A 178 21.68 13.87 -1.01
CA SER A 178 22.71 13.72 -2.06
C SER A 178 22.71 12.34 -2.73
N SER A 179 22.24 11.30 -2.03
CA SER A 179 22.01 9.97 -2.59
C SER A 179 20.52 9.68 -2.49
N ARG A 180 19.90 9.37 -3.63
CA ARG A 180 18.45 9.12 -3.74
C ARG A 180 18.22 7.73 -4.27
N THR A 181 17.39 6.99 -3.56
CA THR A 181 16.79 5.76 -4.04
C THR A 181 15.95 6.03 -5.29
N ARG A 182 15.65 4.96 -6.02
CA ARG A 182 14.80 5.04 -7.21
C ARG A 182 13.41 5.57 -6.90
N THR A 183 12.84 5.19 -5.76
CA THR A 183 11.54 5.67 -5.30
C THR A 183 11.56 7.18 -5.09
N GLU A 184 12.59 7.70 -4.42
CA GLU A 184 12.75 9.15 -4.20
C GLU A 184 12.81 9.93 -5.51
N GLN A 185 13.54 9.42 -6.53
CA GLN A 185 13.61 10.06 -7.86
C GLN A 185 12.25 10.14 -8.56
N VAL A 186 11.45 9.07 -8.47
CA VAL A 186 10.11 9.06 -9.09
C VAL A 186 9.17 10.01 -8.34
N ILE A 187 9.19 10.01 -7.01
CA ILE A 187 8.37 10.93 -6.20
C ILE A 187 8.74 12.39 -6.51
N GLU A 188 10.03 12.72 -6.61
CA GLU A 188 10.51 14.05 -6.99
C GLU A 188 9.99 14.47 -8.37
N GLU A 189 10.04 13.58 -9.37
CA GLU A 189 9.51 13.85 -10.70
C GLU A 189 7.99 14.08 -10.69
N LEU A 190 7.24 13.31 -9.90
CA LEU A 190 5.79 13.51 -9.73
C LEU A 190 5.49 14.84 -9.05
N CYS A 191 6.29 15.25 -8.06
CA CYS A 191 6.17 16.57 -7.42
C CYS A 191 6.38 17.70 -8.43
N ASN A 192 7.41 17.59 -9.28
CA ASN A 192 7.67 18.58 -10.34
C ASN A 192 6.54 18.67 -11.39
N LYS A 193 5.75 17.60 -11.54
CA LYS A 193 4.57 17.56 -12.42
C LYS A 193 3.27 17.93 -11.69
N CYS A 194 3.32 18.24 -10.39
CA CYS A 194 2.16 18.44 -9.53
C CYS A 194 1.16 17.27 -9.61
N ASP A 195 1.65 16.03 -9.68
CA ASP A 195 0.80 14.83 -9.70
C ASP A 195 0.61 14.33 -8.27
N PRO A 196 -0.61 14.36 -7.70
CA PRO A 196 -0.87 13.92 -6.34
C PRO A 196 -1.25 12.43 -6.27
N PHE A 197 -1.41 11.73 -7.40
CA PHE A 197 -1.96 10.38 -7.36
C PHE A 197 -0.87 9.34 -7.13
N VAL A 198 -1.23 8.26 -6.43
CA VAL A 198 -0.43 7.04 -6.35
C VAL A 198 -0.12 6.49 -7.76
N VAL A 199 1.09 5.99 -7.95
CA VAL A 199 1.55 5.41 -9.22
C VAL A 199 2.21 4.04 -9.03
N ASP A 200 2.17 3.24 -10.10
CA ASP A 200 2.93 2.00 -10.23
C ASP A 200 4.39 2.34 -10.60
N LEU A 201 5.31 2.13 -9.66
CA LEU A 201 6.74 2.35 -9.84
C LEU A 201 7.38 1.35 -10.80
N THR A 202 6.86 0.12 -10.89
CA THR A 202 7.36 -0.93 -11.79
C THR A 202 7.19 -0.52 -13.25
N SER A 203 6.02 0.01 -13.63
CA SER A 203 5.76 0.46 -15.01
C SER A 203 6.26 1.88 -15.33
N TYR A 204 6.36 2.76 -14.32
CA TYR A 204 6.86 4.13 -14.50
C TYR A 204 8.27 4.15 -15.12
N GLN A 205 9.09 3.20 -14.70
CA GLN A 205 10.47 3.02 -15.17
C GLN A 205 10.56 2.73 -16.67
N THR A 206 9.74 1.79 -17.14
CA THR A 206 9.69 1.42 -18.56
C THR A 206 9.26 2.60 -19.42
N THR A 207 8.39 3.47 -18.88
CA THR A 207 7.88 4.64 -19.59
C THR A 207 8.95 5.74 -19.68
N LEU A 208 9.67 6.01 -18.59
CA LEU A 208 10.78 6.97 -18.54
C LEU A 208 11.92 6.61 -19.50
N GLU A 209 12.33 5.35 -19.52
CA GLU A 209 13.39 4.87 -20.42
C GLU A 209 12.98 5.02 -21.89
N LYS A 210 11.72 4.71 -22.22
CA LYS A 210 11.16 4.93 -23.57
C LYS A 210 11.13 6.41 -23.95
N GLN A 211 10.75 7.30 -23.03
CA GLN A 211 10.72 8.76 -23.27
C GLN A 211 12.12 9.32 -23.49
N LYS A 212 13.11 8.92 -22.68
CA LYS A 212 14.52 9.32 -22.88
C LYS A 212 15.05 8.86 -24.22
N HIS A 213 14.81 7.60 -24.61
CA HIS A 213 15.20 7.12 -25.94
C HIS A 213 14.51 7.86 -27.07
N ALA A 214 13.23 8.19 -26.93
CA ALA A 214 12.51 8.95 -27.96
C ALA A 214 13.08 10.37 -28.16
N ILE A 215 13.43 11.07 -27.08
CA ILE A 215 14.06 12.39 -27.13
C ILE A 215 15.42 12.32 -27.84
N VAL A 216 16.27 11.34 -27.48
CA VAL A 216 17.58 11.15 -28.13
C VAL A 216 17.42 10.87 -29.62
N ILE A 217 16.45 10.03 -30.01
CA ILE A 217 16.17 9.75 -31.43
C ILE A 217 15.71 11.02 -32.14
N GLN A 218 14.90 11.86 -31.50
CA GLN A 218 14.42 13.11 -32.09
C GLN A 218 15.55 14.14 -32.25
N GLU A 219 16.39 14.34 -31.25
CA GLU A 219 17.57 15.22 -31.35
C GLU A 219 18.56 14.73 -32.43
N MET A 220 18.73 13.42 -32.59
CA MET A 220 19.57 12.86 -33.66
C MET A 220 18.99 13.13 -35.05
N ARG A 221 17.67 13.07 -35.22
CA ARG A 221 16.99 13.40 -36.49
C ARG A 221 17.14 14.88 -36.82
N GLU A 222 16.90 15.76 -35.85
CA GLU A 222 17.04 17.21 -36.03
C GLU A 222 18.48 17.61 -36.41
N ARG A 223 19.51 16.93 -35.86
CA ARG A 223 20.91 17.14 -36.24
C ARG A 223 21.28 16.64 -37.63
N LEU A 224 20.57 15.63 -38.15
CA LEU A 224 20.78 15.10 -39.50
C LEU A 224 20.09 15.97 -40.55
N GLU A 225 18.96 16.59 -40.22
CA GLU A 225 18.21 17.49 -41.11
C GLU A 225 18.85 18.89 -41.24
N GLN A 226 19.73 19.27 -40.31
CA GLN A 226 20.49 20.53 -40.33
C GLN A 226 21.85 20.44 -41.06
N LYS A 227 22.19 19.30 -41.66
CA LYS A 227 23.40 19.07 -42.47
C LYS A 227 23.07 18.88 -43.94
#